data_AF-A0AA41SUR6-F1
#
_entry.id   AF-A0AA41SUR6-F1
#
_cell.length_a   1.000
_cell.length_b   1.000
_cell.length_c   1.000
_cell.angle_alpha   90.00
_cell.angle_beta   90.00
_cell.angle_gamma   90.00
#
_symmetry.space_group_name_H-M   'P 1'
#
loop_
_entity.id
_entity.type
_entity.pdbx_description
1 polymer ?
#
loop_
_entity_poly.entity_id
_entity_poly.type
_entity_poly.pdbx_seq_one_letter_code
_entity_poly.pdbx_strand_id
1 'polypeptide(L)'
;MVNSVALEGDGCGICSQVEAELIEVSRKLNCSREQEPDSNQCAGGQRLPVSAPILLQHYPLYRASDANCSGEDAAPPEERNVPFQEKYDVLSREASQKLLWWFRPRLILSGHTHSACEVLHGGSVPEISVPSFSWRNRNNPSFILGSLTSRDYALSKCFLPLEGTVLSTYCGAAGLLVVLALTGVGRLASPFPSAWTRLRMHRAR
;
A
#
# COMPACT_ATOMS: atom_id res chain seq x y z
N MET A 1 -15.51 -6.59 -10.27
CA MET A 1 -14.40 -5.80 -9.66
C MET A 1 -14.79 -4.34 -9.76
N VAL A 2 -14.78 -3.59 -8.65
CA VAL A 2 -15.14 -2.17 -8.64
C VAL A 2 -13.92 -1.34 -9.04
N ASN A 3 -13.99 -0.63 -10.16
CA ASN A 3 -12.97 0.32 -10.61
C ASN A 3 -13.65 1.56 -11.21
N SER A 4 -12.89 2.63 -11.47
CA SER A 4 -13.42 3.89 -12.00
C SER A 4 -14.16 3.72 -13.32
N VAL A 5 -13.66 2.86 -14.21
CA VAL A 5 -14.28 2.56 -15.52
C VAL A 5 -15.64 1.87 -15.38
N ALA A 6 -15.77 0.96 -14.41
CA ALA A 6 -17.00 0.20 -14.21
C ALA A 6 -18.09 0.99 -13.46
N LEU A 7 -17.72 2.09 -12.80
CA LEU A 7 -18.62 3.00 -12.09
C LEU A 7 -18.56 4.43 -12.65
N GLU A 8 -18.38 4.54 -13.96
CA GLU A 8 -18.26 5.82 -14.68
C GLU A 8 -19.56 6.64 -14.60
N GLY A 9 -20.70 5.97 -14.43
CA GLY A 9 -22.03 6.58 -14.30
C GLY A 9 -22.61 7.11 -15.62
N ASP A 10 -21.97 6.80 -16.75
CA ASP A 10 -22.36 7.19 -18.11
C ASP A 10 -23.38 6.24 -18.76
N GLY A 11 -23.76 5.16 -18.07
CA GLY A 11 -24.68 4.16 -18.59
C GLY A 11 -24.08 3.29 -19.70
N CYS A 12 -22.75 3.21 -19.80
CA CYS A 12 -22.10 2.29 -20.72
C CYS A 12 -22.54 0.84 -20.46
N GLY A 13 -22.56 -0.03 -21.49
CA GLY A 13 -23.05 -1.40 -21.34
C GLY A 13 -22.37 -2.21 -20.23
N ILE A 14 -21.04 -2.04 -20.09
CA ILE A 14 -20.26 -2.65 -19.00
C ILE A 14 -20.62 -2.04 -17.65
N CYS A 15 -20.79 -0.72 -17.61
CA CYS A 15 -21.11 0.06 -16.41
C CYS A 15 -22.48 -0.36 -15.85
N SER A 16 -23.49 -0.44 -16.71
CA SER A 16 -24.84 -0.89 -16.33
C SER A 16 -24.87 -2.34 -15.84
N GLN A 17 -24.09 -3.22 -16.48
CA GLN A 17 -23.98 -4.61 -16.04
C GLN A 17 -23.34 -4.70 -14.64
N VAL A 18 -22.23 -4.00 -14.43
CA VAL A 18 -21.55 -4.01 -13.12
C VAL A 18 -22.42 -3.38 -12.04
N GLU A 19 -23.11 -2.28 -12.32
CA GLU A 19 -24.06 -1.70 -11.36
C GLU A 19 -25.18 -2.69 -11.01
N ALA A 20 -25.76 -3.40 -11.98
CA ALA A 20 -26.79 -4.41 -11.73
C ALA A 20 -26.27 -5.56 -10.84
N GLU A 21 -25.06 -6.06 -11.10
CA GLU A 21 -24.41 -7.08 -10.28
C GLU A 21 -24.16 -6.58 -8.84
N LEU A 22 -23.68 -5.34 -8.68
CA LEU A 22 -23.44 -4.74 -7.36
C LEU A 22 -24.73 -4.56 -6.58
N ILE A 23 -25.82 -4.14 -7.24
CA ILE A 23 -27.15 -4.04 -6.63
C ILE A 23 -27.64 -5.42 -6.18
N GLU A 24 -27.43 -6.47 -6.97
CA GLU A 24 -27.81 -7.83 -6.59
C GLU A 24 -27.04 -8.31 -5.35
N VAL A 25 -25.71 -8.08 -5.31
CA VAL A 25 -24.87 -8.43 -4.16
C VAL A 25 -25.30 -7.64 -2.92
N SER A 26 -25.54 -6.35 -3.07
CA SER A 26 -26.07 -5.47 -2.02
C SER A 26 -27.37 -6.01 -1.43
N ARG A 27 -28.32 -6.41 -2.29
CA ARG A 27 -29.59 -7.02 -1.85
C ARG A 27 -29.35 -8.30 -1.05
N LYS A 28 -28.49 -9.21 -1.52
CA LYS A 28 -28.17 -10.47 -0.80
C LYS A 28 -27.55 -10.21 0.58
N LEU A 29 -26.64 -9.24 0.67
CA LEU A 29 -26.00 -8.85 1.93
C LEU A 29 -27.01 -8.19 2.90
N ASN A 30 -27.87 -7.30 2.40
CA ASN A 30 -28.88 -6.62 3.21
C ASN A 30 -29.96 -7.60 3.70
N CYS A 31 -30.45 -8.50 2.86
CA CYS A 31 -31.37 -9.58 3.25
C CYS A 31 -30.81 -10.49 4.35
N SER A 32 -29.49 -10.68 4.40
CA SER A 32 -28.85 -11.49 5.45
C SER A 32 -28.68 -10.71 6.76
N ARG A 33 -28.75 -9.38 6.71
CA ARG A 33 -28.59 -8.47 7.87
C ARG A 33 -29.91 -8.03 8.48
N GLU A 34 -30.97 -7.99 7.68
CA GLU A 34 -32.31 -7.63 8.12
C GLU A 34 -32.95 -8.84 8.83
N GLN A 35 -33.50 -8.59 10.02
CA GLN A 35 -34.15 -9.60 10.86
C GLN A 35 -35.60 -9.86 10.47
N GLU A 36 -36.16 -9.10 9.51
CA GLU A 36 -37.54 -9.21 9.05
C GLU A 36 -37.67 -10.38 8.06
N PRO A 37 -38.23 -11.55 8.47
CA PRO A 37 -38.19 -12.78 7.69
C PRO A 37 -39.16 -12.78 6.50
N ASP A 38 -40.04 -11.78 6.39
CA ASP A 38 -41.30 -11.87 5.64
C ASP A 38 -41.43 -10.85 4.49
N SER A 39 -40.35 -10.16 4.13
CA SER A 39 -40.35 -9.43 2.86
C SER A 39 -40.18 -10.45 1.71
N ASN A 40 -41.17 -10.52 0.82
CA ASN A 40 -41.12 -11.34 -0.41
C ASN A 40 -39.85 -11.09 -1.27
N GLN A 41 -39.09 -10.03 -0.98
CA GLN A 41 -37.86 -9.64 -1.66
C GLN A 41 -36.62 -10.46 -1.25
N CYS A 42 -36.66 -11.15 -0.10
CA CYS A 42 -35.54 -11.94 0.44
C CYS A 42 -35.78 -13.46 0.41
N ALA A 43 -36.91 -13.90 -0.14
CA ALA A 43 -37.28 -15.32 -0.23
C ALA A 43 -36.34 -16.10 -1.19
N GLY A 44 -35.84 -17.25 -0.75
CA GLY A 44 -35.13 -18.22 -1.59
C GLY A 44 -33.63 -18.01 -1.81
N GLY A 45 -33.00 -17.00 -1.18
CA GLY A 45 -31.55 -16.77 -1.27
C GLY A 45 -30.72 -17.52 -0.21
N GLN A 46 -29.46 -17.85 -0.55
CA GLN A 46 -28.50 -18.35 0.43
C GLN A 46 -28.25 -17.28 1.51
N ARG A 47 -28.47 -17.62 2.78
CA ARG A 47 -28.20 -16.71 3.90
C ARG A 47 -26.68 -16.57 4.09
N LEU A 48 -26.18 -15.36 3.97
CA LEU A 48 -24.79 -15.02 4.25
C LEU A 48 -24.62 -14.74 5.75
N PRO A 49 -23.38 -14.78 6.29
CA PRO A 49 -23.12 -14.34 7.65
C PRO A 49 -23.63 -12.92 7.89
N VAL A 50 -24.23 -12.70 9.06
CA VAL A 50 -24.77 -11.39 9.50
C VAL A 50 -23.60 -10.44 9.85
N SER A 51 -22.87 -10.00 8.84
CA SER A 51 -21.71 -9.11 8.95
C SER A 51 -21.86 -7.94 7.99
N ALA A 52 -21.57 -6.72 8.46
CA ALA A 52 -21.33 -5.61 7.54
C ALA A 52 -20.09 -5.93 6.69
N PRO A 53 -20.12 -5.67 5.38
CA PRO A 53 -19.02 -6.02 4.48
C PRO A 53 -17.82 -5.09 4.70
N ILE A 54 -16.67 -5.55 4.22
CA ILE A 54 -15.48 -4.71 4.02
C ILE A 54 -15.36 -4.47 2.52
N LEU A 55 -15.24 -3.21 2.11
CA LEU A 55 -14.98 -2.90 0.71
C LEU A 55 -13.48 -2.91 0.47
N LEU A 56 -13.02 -3.73 -0.46
CA LEU A 56 -11.66 -3.74 -0.96
C LEU A 56 -11.68 -3.31 -2.41
N GLN A 57 -11.02 -2.19 -2.71
CA GLN A 57 -10.96 -1.63 -4.05
C GLN A 57 -9.61 -0.95 -4.31
N HIS A 58 -9.29 -0.68 -5.57
CA HIS A 58 -8.03 0.01 -5.90
C HIS A 58 -8.15 1.52 -5.71
N TYR A 59 -9.17 2.13 -6.33
CA TYR A 59 -9.41 3.58 -6.27
C TYR A 59 -10.09 3.97 -4.95
N PRO A 60 -9.66 5.04 -4.27
CA PRO A 60 -10.33 5.56 -3.10
C PRO A 60 -11.77 6.01 -3.37
N LEU A 61 -12.60 6.09 -2.34
CA LEU A 61 -13.85 6.85 -2.45
C LEU A 61 -13.54 8.34 -2.61
N TYR A 62 -14.54 9.07 -3.09
CA TYR A 62 -14.48 10.51 -3.30
C TYR A 62 -14.00 11.24 -2.04
N ARG A 63 -12.91 11.99 -2.21
CA ARG A 63 -12.41 13.01 -1.29
C ARG A 63 -11.74 14.12 -2.11
N ALA A 64 -11.76 15.35 -1.60
CA ALA A 64 -11.27 16.50 -2.38
C ALA A 64 -9.75 16.45 -2.62
N SER A 65 -8.99 15.95 -1.64
CA SER A 65 -7.54 15.76 -1.70
C SER A 65 -7.09 14.92 -0.50
N ASP A 66 -5.79 14.66 -0.39
CA ASP A 66 -5.16 14.06 0.78
C ASP A 66 -4.75 15.08 1.86
N ALA A 67 -5.28 16.32 1.81
CA ALA A 67 -4.81 17.42 2.65
C ALA A 67 -4.95 17.15 4.16
N ASN A 68 -5.97 16.40 4.54
CA ASN A 68 -6.24 16.04 5.94
C ASN A 68 -5.55 14.73 6.38
N CYS A 69 -4.82 14.08 5.48
CA CYS A 69 -4.08 12.85 5.78
C CYS A 69 -2.80 13.18 6.55
N SER A 70 -2.47 12.33 7.52
CA SER A 70 -1.29 12.45 8.36
C SER A 70 -0.62 11.09 8.56
N GLY A 71 0.61 11.09 9.08
CA GLY A 71 1.43 9.90 9.26
C GLY A 71 2.75 9.98 8.48
N GLU A 72 3.66 9.06 8.80
CA GLU A 72 5.00 9.01 8.19
C GLU A 72 4.94 8.70 6.69
N ASP A 73 4.01 7.84 6.27
CA ASP A 73 3.78 7.42 4.89
C ASP A 73 2.64 8.20 4.19
N ALA A 74 2.19 9.31 4.77
CA ALA A 74 1.28 10.24 4.09
C ALA A 74 1.99 10.96 2.93
N ALA A 75 1.22 11.44 1.95
CA ALA A 75 1.76 12.26 0.88
C ALA A 75 2.38 13.56 1.44
N PRO A 76 3.49 14.06 0.86
CA PRO A 76 4.11 15.31 1.29
C PRO A 76 3.15 16.50 1.07
N PRO A 77 3.32 17.64 1.79
CA PRO A 77 2.42 18.80 1.71
C PRO A 77 2.15 19.30 0.29
N GLU A 78 3.14 19.22 -0.59
CA GLU A 78 3.06 19.69 -1.98
C GLU A 78 2.15 18.82 -2.84
N GLU A 79 2.02 17.53 -2.50
CA GLU A 79 1.20 16.55 -3.23
C GLU A 79 -0.17 16.39 -2.56
N ARG A 80 -0.22 16.27 -1.23
CA ARG A 80 -1.46 15.98 -0.51
C ARG A 80 -2.50 17.11 -0.61
N ASN A 81 -2.06 18.35 -0.86
CA ASN A 81 -2.95 19.49 -1.03
C ASN A 81 -3.47 19.66 -2.46
N VAL A 82 -2.97 18.87 -3.42
CA VAL A 82 -3.45 18.91 -4.81
C VAL A 82 -4.88 18.35 -4.87
N PRO A 83 -5.84 19.06 -5.47
CA PRO A 83 -7.18 18.55 -5.65
C PRO A 83 -7.20 17.31 -6.53
N PHE A 84 -7.94 16.28 -6.11
CA PHE A 84 -8.12 15.07 -6.87
C PHE A 84 -9.10 15.24 -8.02
N GLN A 85 -8.78 14.62 -9.15
CA GLN A 85 -9.65 14.44 -10.29
C GLN A 85 -10.54 13.21 -10.07
N GLU A 86 -11.86 13.41 -10.07
CA GLU A 86 -12.82 12.31 -10.06
C GLU A 86 -12.61 11.38 -11.26
N LYS A 87 -12.85 10.09 -11.06
CA LYS A 87 -12.70 9.00 -12.04
C LYS A 87 -11.24 8.72 -12.46
N TYR A 88 -10.30 9.54 -12.01
CA TYR A 88 -8.88 9.32 -12.16
C TYR A 88 -8.22 9.03 -10.82
N ASP A 89 -8.11 10.01 -9.92
CA ASP A 89 -7.46 9.82 -8.62
C ASP A 89 -8.36 9.12 -7.60
N VAL A 90 -9.67 9.33 -7.72
CA VAL A 90 -10.70 8.81 -6.81
C VAL A 90 -11.95 8.41 -7.60
N LEU A 91 -12.82 7.59 -7.02
CA LEU A 91 -14.15 7.36 -7.59
C LEU A 91 -14.96 8.66 -7.62
N SER A 92 -15.93 8.75 -8.53
CA SER A 92 -16.85 9.89 -8.55
C SER A 92 -17.63 9.99 -7.24
N ARG A 93 -18.13 11.19 -6.94
CA ARG A 93 -18.98 11.43 -5.77
C ARG A 93 -20.21 10.55 -5.81
N GLU A 94 -20.84 10.40 -6.98
CA GLU A 94 -22.04 9.58 -7.17
C GLU A 94 -21.75 8.09 -6.94
N ALA A 95 -20.67 7.58 -7.52
CA ALA A 95 -20.25 6.19 -7.33
C ALA A 95 -19.94 5.90 -5.85
N SER A 96 -19.27 6.83 -5.19
CA SER A 96 -18.91 6.70 -3.78
C SER A 96 -20.14 6.66 -2.88
N GLN A 97 -21.11 7.53 -3.13
CA GLN A 97 -22.39 7.54 -2.42
C GLN A 97 -23.19 6.25 -2.66
N LYS A 98 -23.26 5.78 -3.91
CA LYS A 98 -23.90 4.50 -4.26
C LYS A 98 -23.28 3.34 -3.47
N LEU A 99 -21.94 3.23 -3.44
CA LEU A 99 -21.25 2.16 -2.72
C LEU A 99 -21.50 2.21 -1.20
N LEU A 100 -21.41 3.40 -0.59
CA LEU A 100 -21.71 3.58 0.83
C LEU A 100 -23.16 3.21 1.15
N TRP A 101 -24.10 3.63 0.31
CA TRP A 101 -25.53 3.36 0.47
C TRP A 101 -25.86 1.88 0.31
N TRP A 102 -25.39 1.25 -0.76
CA TRP A 102 -25.67 -0.15 -1.06
C TRP A 102 -25.09 -1.10 -0.02
N PHE A 103 -23.81 -0.91 0.32
CA PHE A 103 -23.10 -1.89 1.12
C PHE A 103 -23.10 -1.60 2.61
N ARG A 104 -23.22 -0.32 3.02
CA ARG A 104 -23.06 0.14 4.41
C ARG A 104 -21.86 -0.55 5.09
N PRO A 105 -20.66 -0.42 4.52
CA PRO A 105 -19.50 -1.20 4.95
C PRO A 105 -19.01 -0.74 6.32
N ARG A 106 -18.30 -1.63 7.02
CA ARG A 106 -17.65 -1.31 8.31
C ARG A 106 -16.20 -0.86 8.17
N LEU A 107 -15.59 -1.09 7.01
CA LEU A 107 -14.23 -0.71 6.68
C LEU A 107 -14.10 -0.66 5.15
N ILE A 108 -13.33 0.31 4.67
CA ILE A 108 -12.93 0.42 3.27
C ILE A 108 -11.41 0.39 3.21
N LEU A 109 -10.86 -0.48 2.36
CA LEU A 109 -9.44 -0.53 2.05
C LEU A 109 -9.26 -0.15 0.58
N SER A 110 -8.47 0.90 0.36
CA SER A 110 -8.18 1.46 -0.95
C SER A 110 -6.68 1.58 -1.21
N GLY A 111 -6.27 2.14 -2.35
CA GLY A 111 -4.88 2.42 -2.67
C GLY A 111 -4.79 3.56 -3.69
N HIS A 112 -4.19 3.28 -4.85
CA HIS A 112 -4.06 4.18 -6.00
C HIS A 112 -3.12 5.39 -5.83
N THR A 113 -3.30 6.23 -4.81
CA THR A 113 -2.49 7.46 -4.61
C THR A 113 -1.05 7.17 -4.19
N HIS A 114 -0.72 5.90 -4.02
CA HIS A 114 0.54 5.37 -3.50
C HIS A 114 0.89 5.84 -2.09
N SER A 115 0.06 6.70 -1.49
CA SER A 115 0.24 7.34 -0.19
C SER A 115 -0.76 6.83 0.83
N ALA A 116 -0.33 6.78 2.09
CA ALA A 116 -1.24 6.38 3.14
C ALA A 116 -2.19 7.52 3.46
N CYS A 117 -3.47 7.20 3.58
CA CYS A 117 -4.46 8.14 4.08
C CYS A 117 -5.55 7.41 4.85
N GLU A 118 -6.01 8.02 5.94
CA GLU A 118 -7.16 7.56 6.71
C GLU A 118 -8.25 8.64 6.66
N VAL A 119 -9.44 8.24 6.22
CA VAL A 119 -10.58 9.13 6.03
C VAL A 119 -11.82 8.53 6.66
N LEU A 120 -12.67 9.36 7.26
CA LEU A 120 -13.95 8.93 7.82
C LEU A 120 -15.11 9.43 6.97
N HIS A 121 -15.78 8.52 6.26
CA HIS A 121 -16.93 8.81 5.41
C HIS A 121 -18.22 8.84 6.22
N GLY A 122 -19.05 9.87 6.01
CA GLY A 122 -20.34 10.02 6.70
C GLY A 122 -20.23 10.00 8.22
N GLY A 123 -19.06 10.35 8.77
CA GLY A 123 -18.77 10.33 10.21
C GLY A 123 -18.70 8.95 10.87
N SER A 124 -18.77 7.84 10.11
CA SER A 124 -18.89 6.50 10.69
C SER A 124 -18.16 5.38 9.94
N VAL A 125 -17.83 5.56 8.65
CA VAL A 125 -17.21 4.51 7.84
C VAL A 125 -15.74 4.85 7.59
N PRO A 126 -14.79 4.14 8.22
CA PRO A 126 -13.37 4.37 8.01
C PRO A 126 -12.92 3.82 6.65
N GLU A 127 -12.17 4.63 5.92
CA GLU A 127 -11.41 4.25 4.75
C GLU A 127 -9.91 4.40 5.02
N ILE A 128 -9.14 3.37 4.65
CA ILE A 128 -7.69 3.37 4.73
C ILE A 128 -7.13 3.12 3.33
N SER A 129 -6.48 4.13 2.77
CA SER A 129 -5.68 4.02 1.56
C SER A 129 -4.31 3.44 1.92
N VAL A 130 -4.01 2.25 1.39
CA VAL A 130 -2.74 1.55 1.61
C VAL A 130 -1.71 2.09 0.62
N PRO A 131 -0.52 2.49 1.08
CA PRO A 131 0.50 3.01 0.19
C PRO A 131 1.12 1.91 -0.69
N SER A 132 1.90 2.34 -1.67
CA SER A 132 2.68 1.43 -2.51
C SER A 132 3.69 0.62 -1.68
N PHE A 133 3.72 -0.69 -1.88
CA PHE A 133 4.70 -1.60 -1.26
C PHE A 133 6.12 -1.48 -1.86
N SER A 134 6.28 -0.83 -3.02
CA SER A 134 7.56 -0.72 -3.71
C SER A 134 8.23 0.66 -3.56
N TRP A 135 9.56 0.67 -3.51
CA TRP A 135 10.37 1.89 -3.53
C TRP A 135 10.21 2.74 -4.80
N ARG A 136 9.74 2.13 -5.90
CA ARG A 136 9.49 2.82 -7.18
C ARG A 136 8.71 4.12 -7.04
N ASN A 137 7.76 4.15 -6.12
CA ASN A 137 6.84 5.27 -5.95
C ASN A 137 7.15 6.10 -4.70
N ARG A 138 8.03 5.62 -3.81
CA ARG A 138 8.30 6.27 -2.51
C ARG A 138 9.44 5.64 -1.73
N ASN A 139 10.16 6.49 -0.99
CA ASN A 139 11.28 6.07 -0.17
C ASN A 139 10.87 5.19 1.04
N ASN A 140 9.66 5.38 1.60
CA ASN A 140 9.18 4.70 2.82
C ASN A 140 7.93 3.83 2.57
N PRO A 141 8.03 2.71 1.83
CA PRO A 141 6.89 1.85 1.58
C PRO A 141 6.41 1.17 2.88
N SER A 142 5.12 0.83 2.91
CA SER A 142 4.51 0.11 4.03
C SER A 142 3.45 -0.87 3.53
N PHE A 143 3.03 -1.78 4.40
CA PHE A 143 1.91 -2.67 4.19
C PHE A 143 1.04 -2.75 5.45
N ILE A 144 -0.18 -3.26 5.29
CA ILE A 144 -1.10 -3.47 6.41
C ILE A 144 -1.36 -4.96 6.58
N LEU A 145 -1.20 -5.43 7.81
CA LEU A 145 -1.66 -6.73 8.26
C LEU A 145 -3.03 -6.57 8.90
N GLY A 146 -4.01 -7.35 8.43
CA GLY A 146 -5.37 -7.32 8.93
C GLY A 146 -5.80 -8.65 9.52
N SER A 147 -6.48 -8.60 10.67
CA SER A 147 -7.26 -9.71 11.23
C SER A 147 -8.74 -9.37 11.14
N LEU A 148 -9.52 -10.23 10.49
CA LEU A 148 -10.92 -9.97 10.17
C LEU A 148 -11.81 -11.02 10.84
N THR A 149 -12.84 -10.57 11.55
CA THR A 149 -13.92 -11.42 12.08
C THR A 149 -15.26 -11.00 11.48
N SER A 150 -16.34 -11.71 11.78
CA SER A 150 -17.68 -11.35 11.32
C SER A 150 -18.26 -10.08 11.96
N ARG A 151 -17.60 -9.53 12.99
CA ARG A 151 -18.07 -8.33 13.72
C ARG A 151 -17.05 -7.22 13.74
N ASP A 152 -15.77 -7.58 13.76
CA ASP A 152 -14.69 -6.65 14.05
C ASP A 152 -13.46 -6.88 13.16
N TYR A 153 -12.54 -5.92 13.16
CA TYR A 153 -11.26 -6.00 12.46
C TYR A 153 -10.15 -5.38 13.31
N ALA A 154 -8.93 -5.87 13.13
CA ALA A 154 -7.72 -5.24 13.68
C ALA A 154 -6.72 -5.06 12.54
N LEU A 155 -6.13 -3.86 12.44
CA LEU A 155 -5.15 -3.53 11.41
C LEU A 155 -3.85 -3.08 12.07
N SER A 156 -2.73 -3.54 11.53
CA SER A 156 -1.40 -3.10 11.93
C SER A 156 -0.62 -2.66 10.69
N LYS A 157 -0.11 -1.45 10.71
CA LYS A 157 0.76 -0.91 9.65
C LYS A 157 2.21 -1.31 9.92
N CYS A 158 2.90 -1.80 8.89
CA CYS A 158 4.28 -2.26 8.96
C CYS A 158 5.10 -1.53 7.89
N PHE A 159 6.14 -0.83 8.32
CA PHE A 159 7.05 -0.12 7.42
C PHE A 159 8.16 -1.05 6.92
N LEU A 160 8.52 -0.87 5.65
CA LEU A 160 9.73 -1.46 5.08
C LEU A 160 10.92 -0.50 5.28
N PRO A 161 12.16 -1.00 5.18
CA PRO A 161 13.34 -0.14 5.20
C PRO A 161 13.25 0.96 4.15
N LEU A 162 13.77 2.14 4.48
CA LEU A 162 13.84 3.26 3.54
C LEU A 162 14.78 2.90 2.37
N GLU A 163 14.39 3.25 1.14
CA GLU A 163 15.23 3.04 -0.05
C GLU A 163 16.62 3.66 0.15
N GLY A 164 16.66 4.91 0.57
CA GLY A 164 17.90 5.65 0.82
C GLY A 164 18.77 4.98 1.88
N THR A 165 18.18 4.38 2.92
CA THR A 165 18.94 3.64 3.94
C THR A 165 19.52 2.37 3.35
N VAL A 166 18.75 1.59 2.58
CA VAL A 166 19.22 0.37 1.92
C VAL A 166 20.36 0.68 0.94
N LEU A 167 20.19 1.66 0.06
CA LEU A 167 21.24 2.08 -0.87
C LEU A 167 22.49 2.57 -0.14
N SER A 168 22.33 3.37 0.91
CA SER A 168 23.46 3.85 1.72
C SER A 168 24.21 2.71 2.40
N THR A 169 23.50 1.70 2.90
CA THR A 169 24.14 0.51 3.51
C THR A 169 24.94 -0.29 2.49
N TYR A 170 24.42 -0.48 1.27
CA TYR A 170 25.16 -1.16 0.20
C TYR A 170 26.40 -0.38 -0.25
N CYS A 171 26.27 0.94 -0.44
CA CYS A 171 27.41 1.79 -0.78
C CYS A 171 28.49 1.77 0.31
N GLY A 172 28.09 1.85 1.59
CA GLY A 172 29.02 1.77 2.72
C GLY A 172 29.73 0.42 2.82
N ALA A 173 29.00 -0.69 2.64
CA ALA A 173 29.57 -2.03 2.65
C ALA A 173 30.55 -2.24 1.47
N ALA A 174 30.18 -1.81 0.27
CA ALA A 174 31.05 -1.86 -0.90
C ALA A 174 32.33 -1.02 -0.70
N GLY A 175 32.20 0.18 -0.16
CA GLY A 175 33.34 1.05 0.17
C GLY A 175 34.28 0.39 1.19
N LEU A 176 33.73 -0.21 2.25
CA LEU A 176 34.52 -0.94 3.23
C LEU A 176 35.27 -2.12 2.60
N LEU A 177 34.61 -2.91 1.74
CA LEU A 177 35.23 -4.02 1.03
C LEU A 177 36.39 -3.55 0.14
N VAL A 178 36.24 -2.42 -0.56
CA VAL A 178 37.31 -1.82 -1.36
C VAL A 178 38.50 -1.41 -0.48
N VAL A 179 38.26 -0.75 0.66
CA VAL A 179 39.32 -0.36 1.60
C VAL A 179 40.04 -1.61 2.15
N LEU A 180 39.32 -2.66 2.52
CA LEU A 180 39.90 -3.91 3.00
C LEU A 180 40.74 -4.61 1.92
N ALA A 181 40.28 -4.61 0.68
CA ALA A 181 41.05 -5.15 -0.45
C ALA A 181 42.35 -4.37 -0.67
N LEU A 182 42.29 -3.03 -0.70
CA LEU A 182 43.45 -2.17 -0.90
C LEU A 182 44.48 -2.30 0.25
N THR A 183 44.02 -2.34 1.49
CA THR A 183 44.89 -2.52 2.67
C THR A 183 45.46 -3.93 2.78
N GLY A 184 44.71 -4.96 2.39
CA GLY A 184 45.19 -6.34 2.29
C GLY A 184 46.27 -6.52 1.22
N VAL A 185 46.10 -5.89 0.06
CA VAL A 185 47.12 -5.86 -1.01
C VAL A 185 48.37 -5.09 -0.55
N GLY A 186 48.21 -3.97 0.15
CA GLY A 186 49.33 -3.20 0.71
C GLY A 186 50.15 -3.97 1.75
N ARG A 187 49.54 -4.92 2.48
CA ARG A 187 50.25 -5.81 3.42
C ARG A 187 51.02 -6.94 2.71
N LEU A 188 50.51 -7.47 1.60
CA LEU A 188 51.21 -8.46 0.77
C LEU A 188 52.37 -7.86 -0.03
N ALA A 189 52.27 -6.57 -0.39
CA ALA A 189 53.29 -5.84 -1.13
C ALA A 189 54.42 -5.25 -0.26
N SER A 190 54.45 -5.52 1.05
CA SER A 190 55.59 -5.14 1.89
C SER A 190 56.80 -6.03 1.54
N PRO A 191 57.90 -5.47 1.00
CA PRO A 191 59.07 -6.28 0.69
C PRO A 191 59.75 -6.65 2.01
N PHE A 192 59.90 -7.95 2.26
CA PHE A 192 60.89 -8.46 3.20
C PHE A 192 62.23 -7.74 2.93
N PRO A 193 62.88 -7.10 3.93
CA PRO A 193 64.23 -6.60 3.72
C PRO A 193 65.13 -7.83 3.51
N SER A 194 65.64 -7.98 2.29
CA SER A 194 66.56 -9.04 1.91
C SER A 194 67.87 -8.90 2.69
N ALA A 195 68.00 -9.68 3.77
CA ALA A 195 69.28 -9.92 4.41
C ALA A 195 70.13 -10.83 3.52
N TRP A 196 70.79 -10.27 2.50
CA TRP A 196 71.85 -10.96 1.75
C TRP A 196 73.22 -10.40 2.16
N THR A 197 73.74 -11.04 3.19
CA THR A 197 75.15 -11.40 3.44
C THR A 197 76.20 -10.68 2.59
N ARG A 198 76.91 -9.72 3.20
CA ARG A 198 78.23 -9.25 2.71
C ARG A 198 79.24 -10.39 2.84
N LEU A 199 79.50 -11.14 1.78
CA LEU A 199 80.70 -11.96 1.67
C LEU A 199 81.89 -11.04 1.38
N ARG A 200 82.57 -10.66 2.47
CA ARG A 200 83.87 -9.99 2.49
C ARG A 200 84.91 -11.01 2.02
N MET A 201 85.30 -10.99 0.74
CA MET A 201 86.46 -11.77 0.30
C MET A 201 87.73 -11.19 0.92
N HIS A 202 88.36 -11.99 1.78
CA HIS A 202 89.68 -11.74 2.34
C HIS A 202 90.76 -11.92 1.26
N ARG A 203 91.73 -11.00 1.26
CA ARG A 203 93.00 -11.04 0.51
C ARG A 203 93.72 -12.39 0.65
N ALA A 204 94.32 -12.86 -0.43
CA ALA A 204 95.49 -13.72 -0.41
C ALA A 204 96.68 -12.97 -1.04
N ARG A 205 97.87 -13.30 -0.53
CA ARG A 205 99.18 -12.64 -0.66
C ARG A 205 99.70 -12.51 -2.08
#